data_AF-A0A8X6UZ76-F1
#
_entry.id   AF-A0A8X6UZ76-F1
#
_cell.length_a   1.000
_cell.length_b   1.000
_cell.length_c   1.000
_cell.angle_alpha   90.00
_cell.angle_beta   90.00
_cell.angle_gamma   90.00
#
_symmetry.space_group_name_H-M   'P 1'
#
loop_
_entity.id
_entity.type
_entity.pdbx_description
1 polymer ?
#
loop_
_entity_poly.entity_id
_entity_poly.type
_entity_poly.pdbx_seq_one_letter_code
_entity_poly.pdbx_strand_id
1 'polypeptide(L)'
;MEVAGALSIFQRSQSLYNVRYTKYLGDGDSKAFTSIVEIKVYGDHCSVEKLECIGYVMKIMGTRLRRLKTKMRGQKLSDGKPLCGRNILTEAEIDRLQAYYCLAIRRNLSSVKDMQQAILAIFLHKLSTDEKPQHGFCPSDTDTWCKFKKAELLGETYHHKNSLPVDVVEAMRPVFRDLANPELLKKCLHGGTQNPNESVNNVIWSRVPKKTFVQLVLSLGTYDAVSSFNVRNVSKLEILRKMCIEPGDYTVQAMKCLDKQRLLRAKYSCLQKTKEVRKEKRLKRKKKDDEILKNADHLEYGAGMF
;
A
#
# COMPACT_ATOMS: atom_id res chain seq x y z
N MET A 1 -13.30 -16.04 -8.08
CA MET A 1 -13.30 -15.23 -9.33
C MET A 1 -11.90 -14.72 -9.69
N GLU A 2 -11.14 -14.16 -8.73
CA GLU A 2 -9.82 -13.54 -9.02
C GLU A 2 -8.80 -14.50 -9.64
N VAL A 3 -8.68 -15.73 -9.11
CA VAL A 3 -7.77 -16.76 -9.63
C VAL A 3 -8.06 -17.05 -11.11
N ALA A 4 -9.31 -17.37 -11.43
CA ALA A 4 -9.72 -17.66 -12.81
C ALA A 4 -9.48 -16.47 -13.75
N GLY A 5 -9.73 -15.24 -13.28
CA GLY A 5 -9.47 -14.03 -14.05
C GLY A 5 -7.98 -13.81 -14.32
N ALA A 6 -7.13 -13.97 -13.30
CA ALA A 6 -5.68 -13.84 -13.43
C ALA A 6 -5.10 -14.90 -14.39
N LEU A 7 -5.51 -16.16 -14.25
CA LEU A 7 -5.11 -17.23 -15.17
C LEU A 7 -5.52 -16.93 -16.61
N SER A 8 -6.76 -16.52 -16.82
CA SER A 8 -7.26 -16.16 -18.16
C SER A 8 -6.45 -15.02 -18.79
N ILE A 9 -6.06 -14.02 -18.00
CA ILE A 9 -5.21 -12.90 -18.48
C ILE A 9 -3.83 -13.40 -18.90
N PHE A 10 -3.19 -14.24 -18.09
CA PHE A 10 -1.86 -14.78 -18.40
C PHE A 10 -1.90 -15.73 -19.59
N GLN A 11 -2.86 -16.66 -19.65
CA GLN A 11 -2.98 -17.65 -20.73
C GLN A 11 -3.21 -16.99 -22.09
N ARG A 12 -4.12 -16.02 -22.16
CA ARG A 12 -4.47 -15.36 -23.42
C ARG A 12 -3.39 -14.39 -23.92
N SER A 13 -2.46 -13.96 -23.05
CA SER A 13 -1.49 -12.93 -23.39
C SER A 13 -0.57 -13.33 -24.53
N GLN A 14 -0.12 -14.58 -24.55
CA GLN A 14 0.76 -15.12 -25.57
C GLN A 14 0.00 -15.31 -26.89
N SER A 15 -1.20 -15.91 -26.86
CA SER A 15 -1.96 -16.21 -28.07
C SER A 15 -2.58 -14.99 -28.75
N LEU A 16 -3.05 -14.01 -27.97
CA LEU A 16 -3.75 -12.84 -28.52
C LEU A 16 -2.82 -11.67 -28.82
N TYR A 17 -1.74 -11.52 -28.05
CA TYR A 17 -0.90 -10.31 -28.12
C TYR A 17 0.59 -10.62 -28.30
N ASN A 18 0.99 -11.89 -28.32
CA ASN A 18 2.39 -12.31 -28.40
C ASN A 18 3.27 -11.70 -27.29
N VAL A 19 2.73 -11.57 -26.06
CA VAL A 19 3.45 -11.03 -24.90
C VAL A 19 3.43 -12.02 -23.73
N ARG A 20 4.44 -11.88 -22.84
CA ARG A 20 4.53 -12.62 -21.57
C ARG A 20 4.64 -11.67 -20.41
N TYR A 21 3.85 -11.90 -19.38
CA TYR A 21 3.95 -11.17 -18.12
C TYR A 21 5.00 -11.83 -17.22
N THR A 22 6.11 -11.15 -16.98
CA THR A 22 7.21 -11.66 -16.14
C THR A 22 7.11 -11.22 -14.69
N LYS A 23 6.22 -10.29 -14.36
CA LYS A 23 6.06 -9.71 -13.02
C LYS A 23 4.58 -9.63 -12.62
N TYR A 24 4.28 -9.99 -11.38
CA TYR A 24 2.95 -9.94 -10.79
C TYR A 24 2.95 -9.02 -9.57
N LEU A 25 2.27 -7.88 -9.64
CA LEU A 25 2.13 -6.97 -8.50
C LEU A 25 0.87 -7.30 -7.69
N GLY A 26 1.07 -7.94 -6.54
CA GLY A 26 0.02 -8.39 -5.65
C GLY A 26 0.07 -7.75 -4.26
N ASP A 27 -1.06 -7.84 -3.56
CA ASP A 27 -1.13 -7.68 -2.11
C ASP A 27 -0.95 -9.07 -1.47
N GLY A 28 0.16 -9.31 -0.77
CA GLY A 28 0.33 -10.48 0.08
C GLY A 28 0.22 -11.82 -0.62
N ASP A 29 -0.07 -12.87 0.15
CA ASP A 29 -0.18 -14.23 -0.38
C ASP A 29 -1.46 -14.36 -1.22
N SER A 30 -1.27 -14.21 -2.53
CA SER A 30 -2.32 -14.24 -3.53
C SER A 30 -2.45 -15.65 -4.08
N LYS A 31 -3.58 -16.32 -3.81
CA LYS A 31 -3.93 -17.60 -4.44
C LYS A 31 -3.81 -17.53 -5.98
N ALA A 32 -4.09 -16.36 -6.56
CA ALA A 32 -3.95 -16.13 -7.99
C ALA A 32 -2.49 -16.25 -8.46
N PHE A 33 -1.53 -15.70 -7.71
CA PHE A 33 -0.11 -15.85 -8.03
C PHE A 33 0.33 -17.31 -7.91
N THR A 34 -0.06 -17.99 -6.83
CA THR A 34 0.23 -19.42 -6.64
C THR A 34 -0.25 -20.24 -7.84
N SER A 35 -1.50 -20.06 -8.27
CA SER A 35 -2.03 -20.78 -9.42
C SER A 35 -1.32 -20.44 -10.74
N ILE A 36 -0.88 -19.19 -10.95
CA ILE A 36 -0.10 -18.81 -12.14
C ILE A 36 1.23 -19.57 -12.19
N VAL A 37 1.92 -19.68 -11.03
CA VAL A 37 3.20 -20.39 -10.93
C VAL A 37 3.01 -21.88 -11.12
N GLU A 38 1.98 -22.48 -10.50
CA GLU A 38 1.68 -23.91 -10.60
C GLU A 38 1.36 -24.34 -12.04
N ILE A 39 0.56 -23.55 -12.76
CA ILE A 39 0.16 -23.86 -14.13
C ILE A 39 1.30 -23.65 -15.13
N LYS A 40 2.37 -22.93 -14.75
CA LYS A 40 3.50 -22.61 -15.63
C LYS A 40 3.03 -22.08 -16.99
N VAL A 41 2.24 -21.01 -16.96
CA VAL A 41 1.51 -20.48 -18.14
C VAL A 41 2.40 -20.20 -19.35
N TYR A 42 3.70 -19.97 -19.14
CA TYR A 42 4.70 -19.72 -20.19
C TYR A 42 5.78 -20.81 -20.30
N GLY A 43 5.53 -22.00 -19.74
CA GLY A 43 6.49 -23.11 -19.66
C GLY A 43 7.58 -22.91 -18.61
N ASP A 44 8.53 -23.85 -18.56
CA ASP A 44 9.60 -23.89 -17.56
C ASP A 44 10.64 -22.76 -17.72
N HIS A 45 10.75 -22.19 -18.90
CA HIS A 45 11.76 -21.19 -19.23
C HIS A 45 11.36 -19.75 -18.84
N CYS A 46 10.12 -19.53 -18.38
CA CYS A 46 9.60 -18.20 -18.07
C CYS A 46 8.79 -18.21 -16.77
N SER A 47 9.47 -17.98 -15.65
CA SER A 47 8.83 -17.82 -14.34
C SER A 47 8.32 -16.39 -14.13
N VAL A 48 7.22 -16.27 -13.38
CA VAL A 48 6.62 -14.99 -13.02
C VAL A 48 7.13 -14.58 -11.64
N GLU A 49 7.79 -13.43 -11.57
CA GLU A 49 8.29 -12.86 -10.31
C GLU A 49 7.16 -12.15 -9.56
N LYS A 50 7.00 -12.46 -8.27
CA LYS A 50 6.06 -11.75 -7.39
C LYS A 50 6.66 -10.43 -6.93
N LEU A 51 5.96 -9.34 -7.18
CA LEU A 51 6.21 -8.04 -6.59
C LEU A 51 5.21 -7.77 -5.46
N GLU A 52 5.65 -7.04 -4.44
CA GLU A 52 4.82 -6.69 -3.29
C GLU A 52 4.37 -5.24 -3.36
N CYS A 53 3.09 -5.01 -3.11
CA CYS A 53 2.54 -3.67 -2.98
C CYS A 53 3.08 -3.00 -1.71
N ILE A 54 3.74 -1.83 -1.85
CA ILE A 54 4.27 -1.09 -0.68
C ILE A 54 3.15 -0.74 0.31
N GLY A 55 1.95 -0.44 -0.21
CA GLY A 55 0.79 -0.16 0.63
C GLY A 55 0.39 -1.36 1.50
N TYR A 56 0.53 -2.57 0.98
CA TYR A 56 0.27 -3.80 1.70
C TYR A 56 1.34 -4.09 2.76
N VAL A 57 2.63 -4.07 2.39
CA VAL A 57 3.74 -4.32 3.33
C VAL A 57 3.71 -3.32 4.49
N MET A 58 3.42 -2.05 4.20
CA MET A 58 3.17 -1.04 5.22
C MET A 58 2.02 -1.45 6.17
N LYS A 59 0.88 -1.91 5.66
CA LYS A 59 -0.24 -2.35 6.50
C LYS A 59 0.16 -3.53 7.40
N ILE A 60 0.97 -4.47 6.91
CA ILE A 60 1.45 -5.62 7.70
C ILE A 60 2.15 -5.16 8.98
N MET A 61 3.04 -4.16 8.91
CA MET A 61 3.71 -3.58 10.07
C MET A 61 2.70 -3.16 11.15
N GLY A 62 1.69 -2.37 10.73
CA GLY A 62 0.65 -1.90 11.63
C GLY A 62 -0.19 -3.04 12.21
N THR A 63 -0.54 -4.04 11.41
CA THR A 63 -1.33 -5.20 11.84
C THR A 63 -0.57 -6.08 12.81
N ARG A 64 0.71 -6.41 12.53
CA ARG A 64 1.53 -7.26 13.40
C ARG A 64 1.78 -6.62 14.76
N LEU A 65 2.06 -5.32 14.80
CA LEU A 65 2.22 -4.59 16.06
C LEU A 65 0.92 -4.51 16.87
N ARG A 66 -0.23 -4.32 16.21
CA ARG A 66 -1.55 -4.38 16.88
C ARG A 66 -1.85 -5.77 17.43
N ARG A 67 -1.57 -6.83 16.67
CA ARG A 67 -1.73 -8.22 17.14
C ARG A 67 -0.82 -8.53 18.32
N LEU A 68 0.44 -8.10 18.28
CA LEU A 68 1.38 -8.22 19.40
C LEU A 68 0.81 -7.53 20.65
N LYS A 69 0.33 -6.30 20.48
CA LYS A 69 -0.32 -5.52 21.53
C LYS A 69 -1.54 -6.24 22.13
N THR A 70 -2.41 -6.82 21.31
CA THR A 70 -3.56 -7.60 21.79
C THR A 70 -3.14 -8.86 22.52
N LYS A 71 -2.17 -9.62 21.96
CA LYS A 71 -1.66 -10.87 22.55
C LYS A 71 -1.04 -10.67 23.93
N MET A 72 -0.33 -9.55 24.13
CA MET A 72 0.35 -9.24 25.39
C MET A 72 -0.51 -8.40 26.34
N ARG A 73 -1.80 -8.22 26.05
CA ARG A 73 -2.72 -7.48 26.92
C ARG A 73 -2.85 -8.20 28.27
N GLY A 74 -2.65 -7.45 29.37
CA GLY A 74 -2.70 -8.01 30.73
C GLY A 74 -1.43 -8.74 31.18
N GLN A 75 -0.47 -8.97 30.27
CA GLN A 75 0.83 -9.53 30.62
C GLN A 75 1.80 -8.41 31.00
N LYS A 76 2.65 -8.71 31.99
CA LYS A 76 3.78 -7.85 32.36
C LYS A 76 5.03 -8.30 31.63
N LEU A 77 5.84 -7.34 31.24
CA LEU A 77 7.18 -7.56 30.72
C LEU A 77 8.15 -7.85 31.88
N SER A 78 9.42 -8.09 31.55
CA SER A 78 10.51 -8.34 32.51
C SER A 78 10.62 -7.25 33.57
N ASP A 79 10.37 -5.99 33.21
CA ASP A 79 10.37 -4.84 34.13
C ASP A 79 9.07 -4.69 34.95
N GLY A 80 8.15 -5.66 34.87
CA GLY A 80 6.87 -5.63 35.56
C GLY A 80 5.85 -4.65 34.94
N LYS A 81 6.19 -3.95 33.85
CA LYS A 81 5.29 -3.01 33.16
C LYS A 81 4.50 -3.70 32.06
N PRO A 82 3.28 -3.23 31.75
CA PRO A 82 2.52 -3.76 30.62
C PRO A 82 3.13 -3.31 29.28
N LEU A 83 2.99 -4.12 28.23
CA LEU A 83 3.37 -3.73 26.87
C LEU A 83 2.56 -2.51 26.36
N CYS A 84 1.33 -2.35 26.86
CA CYS A 84 0.40 -1.32 26.44
C CYS A 84 -0.03 -0.42 27.60
N GLY A 85 -0.20 0.87 27.33
CA GLY A 85 -0.58 1.87 28.32
C GLY A 85 -0.34 3.29 27.81
N ARG A 86 -0.67 4.29 28.64
CA ARG A 86 -0.34 5.68 28.34
C ARG A 86 1.19 5.81 28.28
N ASN A 87 1.71 6.41 27.20
CA ASN A 87 3.15 6.59 26.94
C ASN A 87 3.98 5.31 26.72
N ILE A 88 3.35 4.18 26.35
CA ILE A 88 4.03 2.94 25.96
C ILE A 88 3.76 2.67 24.46
N LEU A 89 3.32 1.48 24.05
CA LEU A 89 2.92 1.20 22.67
C LEU A 89 1.45 1.59 22.43
N THR A 90 1.25 2.84 22.01
CA THR A 90 -0.08 3.40 21.69
C THR A 90 -0.48 3.16 20.24
N GLU A 91 -1.78 3.25 19.90
CA GLU A 91 -2.24 3.16 18.50
C GLU A 91 -1.60 4.25 17.63
N ALA A 92 -1.48 5.47 18.16
CA ALA A 92 -0.85 6.58 17.47
C ALA A 92 0.65 6.35 17.23
N GLU A 93 1.32 5.62 18.12
CA GLU A 93 2.72 5.22 17.94
C GLU A 93 2.84 4.13 16.87
N ILE A 94 1.95 3.13 16.87
CA ILE A 94 1.90 2.11 15.81
C ILE A 94 1.69 2.76 14.43
N ASP A 95 0.78 3.74 14.33
CA ASP A 95 0.55 4.48 13.09
C ASP A 95 1.78 5.28 12.63
N ARG A 96 2.54 5.86 13.57
CA ARG A 96 3.81 6.54 13.28
C ARG A 96 4.85 5.56 12.75
N LEU A 97 5.04 4.42 13.43
CA LEU A 97 5.97 3.37 12.99
C LEU A 97 5.60 2.84 11.61
N GLN A 98 4.30 2.65 11.36
CA GLN A 98 3.78 2.26 10.05
C GLN A 98 4.17 3.29 8.96
N ALA A 99 4.02 4.58 9.24
CA ALA A 99 4.39 5.64 8.31
C ALA A 99 5.91 5.72 8.08
N TYR A 100 6.71 5.59 9.14
CA TYR A 100 8.17 5.58 9.02
C TYR A 100 8.67 4.38 8.23
N TYR A 101 8.11 3.19 8.46
CA TYR A 101 8.45 1.99 7.69
C TYR A 101 8.19 2.19 6.19
N CYS A 102 7.03 2.77 5.83
CA CYS A 102 6.72 3.10 4.44
C CYS A 102 7.72 4.10 3.83
N LEU A 103 8.13 5.12 4.60
CA LEU A 103 9.13 6.08 4.17
C LEU A 103 10.52 5.45 4.00
N ALA A 104 10.91 4.54 4.90
CA ALA A 104 12.18 3.80 4.81
C ALA A 104 12.26 2.98 3.51
N ILE A 105 11.18 2.33 3.09
CA ILE A 105 11.16 1.63 1.79
C ILE A 105 11.21 2.64 0.64
N ARG A 106 10.31 3.64 0.63
CA ARG A 106 10.15 4.57 -0.51
C ARG A 106 11.36 5.45 -0.79
N ARG A 107 12.18 5.76 0.23
CA ARG A 107 13.39 6.56 0.08
C ARG A 107 14.60 5.76 -0.37
N ASN A 108 14.54 4.43 -0.32
CA ASN A 108 15.68 3.55 -0.57
C ASN A 108 15.37 2.51 -1.67
N LEU A 109 14.60 2.89 -2.69
CA LEU A 109 14.16 1.98 -3.77
C LEU A 109 15.31 1.40 -4.63
N SER A 110 16.51 1.96 -4.53
CA SER A 110 17.70 1.51 -5.24
C SER A 110 18.46 0.38 -4.54
N SER A 111 18.24 0.15 -3.23
CA SER A 111 19.09 -0.74 -2.43
C SER A 111 18.32 -1.41 -1.31
N VAL A 112 18.29 -2.75 -1.34
CA VAL A 112 17.72 -3.56 -0.25
C VAL A 112 18.47 -3.32 1.05
N LYS A 113 19.80 -3.19 0.99
CA LYS A 113 20.64 -2.93 2.16
C LYS A 113 20.27 -1.60 2.82
N ASP A 114 20.03 -0.57 2.03
CA ASP A 114 19.70 0.76 2.54
C ASP A 114 18.28 0.78 3.11
N MET A 115 17.33 0.03 2.52
CA MET A 115 16.02 -0.22 3.13
C MET A 115 16.16 -0.90 4.50
N GLN A 116 16.97 -1.95 4.62
CA GLN A 116 17.20 -2.65 5.88
C GLN A 116 17.80 -1.72 6.94
N GLN A 117 18.82 -0.95 6.58
CA GLN A 117 19.45 0.02 7.48
C GLN A 117 18.45 1.09 7.94
N ALA A 118 17.64 1.63 7.02
CA ALA A 118 16.62 2.60 7.37
C ALA A 118 15.52 2.01 8.28
N ILE A 119 15.13 0.75 8.07
CA ILE A 119 14.17 0.04 8.94
C ILE A 119 14.78 -0.20 10.33
N LEU A 120 16.05 -0.61 10.40
CA LEU A 120 16.78 -0.76 11.67
C LEU A 120 16.98 0.57 12.39
N ALA A 121 17.21 1.67 11.66
CA ALA A 121 17.28 3.01 12.25
C ALA A 121 15.98 3.37 12.97
N ILE A 122 14.80 3.04 12.41
CA ILE A 122 13.50 3.24 13.09
C ILE A 122 13.44 2.48 14.41
N PHE A 123 13.90 1.21 14.41
CA PHE A 123 13.93 0.39 15.61
C PHE A 123 14.85 0.99 16.68
N LEU A 124 16.08 1.35 16.29
CA LEU A 124 17.08 1.93 17.20
C LEU A 124 16.66 3.31 17.73
N HIS A 125 15.97 4.13 16.93
CA HIS A 125 15.41 5.40 17.38
C HIS A 125 14.45 5.23 18.57
N LYS A 126 13.76 4.09 18.67
CA LYS A 126 12.86 3.81 19.80
C LYS A 126 13.59 3.39 21.07
N LEU A 127 14.81 2.87 20.95
CA LEU A 127 15.70 2.52 22.06
C LEU A 127 16.62 3.68 22.49
N SER A 128 16.78 4.70 21.64
CA SER A 128 17.74 5.78 21.84
C SER A 128 17.34 6.70 23.00
N THR A 129 18.25 6.92 23.94
CA THR A 129 18.12 7.91 25.03
C THR A 129 19.27 8.91 25.01
N ASP A 130 19.22 9.94 25.86
CA ASP A 130 20.31 10.92 25.97
C ASP A 130 21.60 10.26 26.48
N GLU A 131 21.48 9.29 27.39
CA GLU A 131 22.61 8.54 27.94
C GLU A 131 23.14 7.49 26.96
N LYS A 132 22.26 6.93 26.12
CA LYS A 132 22.61 5.89 25.14
C LYS A 132 22.02 6.22 23.76
N PRO A 133 22.62 7.16 23.02
CA PRO A 133 22.19 7.48 21.66
C PRO A 133 22.43 6.30 20.71
N GLN A 134 21.43 5.95 19.90
CA GLN A 134 21.44 4.80 18.98
C GLN A 134 21.10 5.24 17.55
N HIS A 135 21.96 6.07 16.95
CA HIS A 135 21.75 6.65 15.61
C HIS A 135 22.72 6.12 14.54
N GLY A 136 23.35 4.97 14.77
CA GLY A 136 24.41 4.43 13.90
C GLY A 136 23.98 4.10 12.46
N PHE A 137 22.70 3.80 12.23
CA PHE A 137 22.14 3.55 10.89
C PHE A 137 21.50 4.78 10.25
N CYS A 138 21.63 5.96 10.85
CA CYS A 138 21.10 7.19 10.29
C CYS A 138 22.06 7.77 9.25
N PRO A 139 21.53 8.38 8.17
CA PRO A 139 22.33 9.21 7.29
C PRO A 139 23.05 10.30 8.09
N SER A 140 24.32 10.53 7.78
CA SER A 140 25.17 11.57 8.38
C SER A 140 25.37 12.76 7.44
N ASP A 141 24.53 12.88 6.41
CA ASP A 141 24.53 13.97 5.46
C ASP A 141 23.70 15.16 5.97
N THR A 142 23.85 16.32 5.30
CA THR A 142 23.14 17.56 5.67
C THR A 142 21.62 17.48 5.45
N ASP A 143 21.17 16.58 4.57
CA ASP A 143 19.74 16.31 4.32
C ASP A 143 19.19 15.16 5.18
N THR A 144 19.91 14.79 6.24
CA THR A 144 19.48 13.72 7.13
C THR A 144 18.12 14.04 7.76
N TRP A 145 17.23 13.06 7.70
CA TRP A 145 15.95 13.11 8.40
C TRP A 145 16.11 12.89 9.91
N CYS A 146 17.28 12.44 10.37
CA CYS A 146 17.57 12.20 11.77
C CYS A 146 17.94 13.51 12.48
N LYS A 147 17.06 13.97 13.37
CA LYS A 147 17.28 15.22 14.12
C LYS A 147 18.51 15.20 15.02
N PHE A 148 18.86 14.03 15.58
CA PHE A 148 20.09 13.88 16.37
C PHE A 148 21.33 14.08 15.50
N LYS A 149 21.43 13.39 14.36
CA LYS A 149 22.55 13.57 13.41
C LYS A 149 22.63 14.99 12.87
N LYS A 150 21.48 15.62 12.62
CA LYS A 150 21.44 17.02 12.22
C LYS A 150 21.98 17.96 13.30
N ALA A 151 21.61 17.75 14.57
CA ALA A 151 22.12 18.52 15.68
C ALA A 151 23.63 18.29 15.89
N GLU A 152 24.10 17.05 15.77
CA GLU A 152 25.52 16.67 15.81
C GLU A 152 26.34 17.43 14.75
N LEU A 153 25.83 17.52 13.51
CA LEU A 153 26.47 18.29 12.44
C LEU A 153 26.50 19.80 12.68
N LEU A 154 25.47 20.34 13.34
CA LEU A 154 25.34 21.77 13.64
C LEU A 154 26.01 22.17 14.97
N GLY A 155 26.50 21.21 15.76
CA GLY A 155 26.99 21.44 17.12
C GLY A 155 25.88 21.83 18.12
N GLU A 156 24.62 21.50 17.83
CA GLU A 156 23.47 21.79 18.69
C GLU A 156 23.22 20.67 19.70
N THR A 157 22.63 21.00 20.84
CA THR A 157 22.18 19.99 21.81
C THR A 157 20.86 19.34 21.37
N TYR A 158 20.79 18.01 21.47
CA TYR A 158 19.59 17.26 21.15
C TYR A 158 19.14 16.41 22.33
N HIS A 159 17.88 16.59 22.74
CA HIS A 159 17.23 15.75 23.74
C HIS A 159 16.30 14.74 23.09
N HIS A 160 16.50 13.47 23.41
CA HIS A 160 15.70 12.36 22.93
C HIS A 160 14.30 12.44 23.48
N LYS A 161 13.33 12.43 22.56
CA LYS A 161 11.90 12.42 22.86
C LYS A 161 11.30 11.18 22.23
N ASN A 162 10.32 10.58 22.90
CA ASN A 162 9.56 9.43 22.39
C ASN A 162 10.36 8.11 22.29
N SER A 163 11.35 7.92 23.17
CA SER A 163 11.90 6.60 23.46
C SER A 163 10.82 5.72 24.10
N LEU A 164 10.92 4.41 23.89
CA LEU A 164 10.07 3.42 24.51
C LEU A 164 10.88 2.60 25.52
N PRO A 165 10.24 2.02 26.55
CA PRO A 165 10.93 1.11 27.45
C PRO A 165 11.62 -0.03 26.70
N VAL A 166 12.81 -0.43 27.14
CA VAL A 166 13.64 -1.44 26.46
C VAL A 166 12.85 -2.70 26.18
N ASP A 167 12.16 -3.25 27.19
CA ASP A 167 11.39 -4.48 27.04
C ASP A 167 10.26 -4.38 25.99
N VAL A 168 9.69 -3.19 25.81
CA VAL A 168 8.64 -2.94 24.79
C VAL A 168 9.25 -2.99 23.40
N VAL A 169 10.42 -2.37 23.21
CA VAL A 169 11.10 -2.39 21.92
C VAL A 169 11.63 -3.80 21.62
N GLU A 170 12.16 -4.50 22.62
CA GLU A 170 12.55 -5.90 22.50
C GLU A 170 11.39 -6.80 22.09
N ALA A 171 10.20 -6.62 22.68
CA ALA A 171 9.00 -7.34 22.27
C ALA A 171 8.61 -7.08 20.80
N MET A 172 8.93 -5.91 20.26
CA MET A 172 8.68 -5.55 18.85
C MET A 172 9.74 -6.11 17.89
N ARG A 173 10.91 -6.54 18.39
CA ARG A 173 12.05 -7.00 17.59
C ARG A 173 11.68 -8.07 16.55
N PRO A 174 10.87 -9.11 16.87
CA PRO A 174 10.51 -10.12 15.87
C PRO A 174 9.77 -9.51 14.67
N VAL A 175 8.89 -8.52 14.90
CA VAL A 175 8.15 -7.84 13.82
C VAL A 175 9.09 -7.07 12.90
N PHE A 176 10.04 -6.32 13.47
CA PHE A 176 11.04 -5.60 12.70
C PHE A 176 11.98 -6.53 11.93
N ARG A 177 12.42 -7.62 12.55
CA ARG A 177 13.28 -8.63 11.91
C ARG A 177 12.62 -9.22 10.67
N ASP A 178 11.37 -9.67 10.80
CA ASP A 178 10.63 -10.26 9.69
C ASP A 178 10.40 -9.26 8.55
N LEU A 179 10.08 -8.01 8.90
CA LEU A 179 9.77 -6.97 7.93
C LEU A 179 11.02 -6.28 7.34
N ALA A 180 12.20 -6.59 7.87
CA ALA A 180 13.50 -6.26 7.30
C ALA A 180 14.10 -7.42 6.50
N ASN A 181 13.33 -8.48 6.20
CA ASN A 181 13.80 -9.61 5.41
C ASN A 181 14.21 -9.15 3.98
N PRO A 182 15.45 -9.44 3.51
CA PRO A 182 15.90 -9.07 2.17
C PRO A 182 14.97 -9.53 1.04
N GLU A 183 14.44 -10.76 1.13
CA GLU A 183 13.57 -11.35 0.09
C GLU A 183 12.22 -10.62 -0.01
N LEU A 184 11.71 -10.09 1.11
CA LEU A 184 10.53 -9.24 1.11
C LEU A 184 10.85 -7.87 0.51
N LEU A 185 11.98 -7.27 0.90
CA LEU A 185 12.36 -5.92 0.49
C LEU A 185 12.75 -5.86 -1.00
N LYS A 186 13.36 -6.92 -1.54
CA LYS A 186 13.65 -7.05 -2.98
C LYS A 186 12.37 -6.90 -3.81
N LYS A 187 11.26 -7.48 -3.36
CA LYS A 187 9.94 -7.37 -3.99
C LYS A 187 9.31 -5.98 -3.89
N CYS A 188 9.93 -5.06 -3.15
CA CYS A 188 9.46 -3.68 -2.97
C CYS A 188 10.29 -2.64 -3.76
N LEU A 189 11.41 -3.03 -4.38
CA LEU A 189 12.31 -2.12 -5.12
C LEU A 189 11.59 -1.33 -6.24
N HIS A 190 10.52 -1.90 -6.80
CA HIS A 190 9.73 -1.26 -7.86
C HIS A 190 8.93 -0.02 -7.40
N GLY A 191 8.75 0.22 -6.09
CA GLY A 191 8.04 1.41 -5.61
C GLY A 191 6.51 1.40 -5.77
N GLY A 192 5.97 0.36 -6.40
CA GLY A 192 4.60 0.31 -6.89
C GLY A 192 3.54 0.01 -5.83
N THR A 193 2.29 0.29 -6.23
CA THR A 193 1.08 0.07 -5.44
C THR A 193 -0.02 -0.44 -6.35
N GLN A 194 -1.05 -1.08 -5.80
CA GLN A 194 -2.23 -1.49 -6.57
C GLN A 194 -3.23 -0.35 -6.83
N ASN A 195 -2.96 0.87 -6.38
CA ASN A 195 -3.83 2.03 -6.57
C ASN A 195 -4.28 2.26 -8.03
N PRO A 196 -3.44 2.07 -9.07
CA PRO A 196 -3.89 2.19 -10.46
C PRO A 196 -4.98 1.17 -10.81
N ASN A 197 -4.79 -0.10 -10.43
CA ASN A 197 -5.76 -1.16 -10.67
C ASN A 197 -7.07 -0.90 -9.92
N GLU A 198 -6.97 -0.51 -8.64
CA GLU A 198 -8.13 -0.10 -7.85
C GLU A 198 -8.86 1.10 -8.47
N SER A 199 -8.12 2.06 -9.04
CA SER A 199 -8.69 3.23 -9.71
C SER A 199 -9.44 2.85 -10.98
N VAL A 200 -8.91 1.93 -11.80
CA VAL A 200 -9.60 1.43 -13.00
C VAL A 200 -10.86 0.65 -12.58
N ASN A 201 -10.73 -0.23 -11.59
CA ASN A 201 -11.85 -1.01 -11.08
C ASN A 201 -12.99 -0.10 -10.58
N ASN A 202 -12.69 0.97 -9.87
CA ASN A 202 -13.69 1.94 -9.44
C ASN A 202 -14.46 2.55 -10.63
N VAL A 203 -13.75 2.86 -11.72
CA VAL A 203 -14.33 3.42 -12.95
C VAL A 203 -15.21 2.40 -13.69
N ILE A 204 -14.87 1.11 -13.65
CA ILE A 204 -15.71 0.01 -14.14
C ILE A 204 -16.99 -0.08 -13.30
N TRP A 205 -16.84 -0.16 -11.98
CA TRP A 205 -17.97 -0.36 -11.07
C TRP A 205 -18.92 0.85 -10.96
N SER A 206 -18.46 2.05 -11.32
CA SER A 206 -19.34 3.22 -11.42
C SER A 206 -20.26 3.18 -12.64
N ARG A 207 -19.96 2.34 -13.64
CA ARG A 207 -20.76 2.17 -14.87
C ARG A 207 -21.57 0.89 -14.85
N VAL A 208 -20.98 -0.18 -14.32
CA VAL A 208 -21.60 -1.51 -14.25
C VAL A 208 -21.77 -1.87 -12.78
N PRO A 209 -22.98 -1.74 -12.21
CA PRO A 209 -23.23 -2.12 -10.82
C PRO A 209 -22.91 -3.59 -10.57
N LYS A 210 -22.22 -3.88 -9.47
CA LYS A 210 -21.83 -5.25 -9.05
C LYS A 210 -23.00 -6.21 -8.77
N LYS A 211 -24.25 -5.75 -8.89
CA LYS A 211 -25.45 -6.53 -8.56
C LYS A 211 -26.24 -6.96 -9.80
N THR A 212 -25.89 -6.43 -10.98
CA THR A 212 -26.63 -6.67 -12.21
C THR A 212 -25.68 -7.25 -13.25
N PHE A 213 -25.71 -8.57 -13.40
CA PHE A 213 -24.78 -9.32 -14.26
C PHE A 213 -25.46 -9.73 -15.57
N VAL A 214 -25.45 -8.83 -16.56
CA VAL A 214 -25.80 -9.16 -17.94
C VAL A 214 -24.53 -9.08 -18.77
N GLN A 215 -24.14 -10.19 -19.41
CA GLN A 215 -22.84 -10.36 -20.08
C GLN A 215 -22.52 -9.23 -21.07
N LEU A 216 -23.50 -8.82 -21.88
CA LEU A 216 -23.35 -7.73 -22.84
C LEU A 216 -23.12 -6.38 -22.15
N VAL A 217 -23.90 -6.05 -21.12
CA VAL A 217 -23.78 -4.80 -20.36
C VAL A 217 -22.44 -4.71 -19.64
N LEU A 218 -21.97 -5.82 -19.06
CA LEU A 218 -20.67 -5.90 -18.42
C LEU A 218 -19.53 -5.66 -19.42
N SER A 219 -19.59 -6.30 -20.58
CA SER A 219 -18.59 -6.14 -21.65
C SER A 219 -18.53 -4.70 -22.14
N LEU A 220 -19.66 -4.12 -22.55
CA LEU A 220 -19.74 -2.75 -23.06
C LEU A 220 -19.32 -1.72 -21.99
N GLY A 221 -19.81 -1.87 -20.77
CA GLY A 221 -19.45 -0.97 -19.67
C GLY A 221 -17.97 -1.05 -19.29
N THR A 222 -17.35 -2.23 -19.41
CA THR A 222 -15.90 -2.39 -19.21
C THR A 222 -15.10 -1.72 -20.32
N TYR A 223 -15.47 -1.91 -21.58
CA TYR A 223 -14.83 -1.22 -22.70
C TYR A 223 -14.96 0.30 -22.59
N ASP A 224 -16.14 0.81 -22.22
CA ASP A 224 -16.35 2.25 -21.99
C ASP A 224 -15.49 2.77 -20.84
N ALA A 225 -15.41 2.02 -19.73
CA ALA A 225 -14.59 2.36 -18.57
C ALA A 225 -13.10 2.49 -18.95
N VAL A 226 -12.56 1.46 -19.62
CA VAL A 226 -11.15 1.39 -20.02
C VAL A 226 -10.82 2.49 -21.04
N SER A 227 -11.69 2.68 -22.03
CA SER A 227 -11.54 3.74 -23.05
C SER A 227 -11.53 5.13 -22.39
N SER A 228 -12.51 5.39 -21.51
CA SER A 228 -12.57 6.65 -20.76
C SER A 228 -11.37 6.83 -19.85
N PHE A 229 -10.88 5.78 -19.20
CA PHE A 229 -9.75 5.86 -18.27
C PHE A 229 -8.46 6.25 -18.99
N ASN A 230 -8.14 5.55 -20.07
CA ASN A 230 -6.88 5.68 -20.81
C ASN A 230 -6.87 6.86 -21.82
N VAL A 231 -7.97 7.07 -22.55
CA VAL A 231 -8.03 8.04 -23.66
C VAL A 231 -8.77 9.32 -23.30
N ARG A 232 -9.68 9.27 -22.30
CA ARG A 232 -10.66 10.29 -21.86
C ARG A 232 -12.06 10.10 -22.48
N ASN A 233 -13.08 10.83 -22.01
CA ASN A 233 -14.46 10.67 -22.48
C ASN A 233 -14.64 11.06 -23.96
N VAL A 234 -13.77 11.90 -24.51
CA VAL A 234 -13.78 12.20 -25.95
C VAL A 234 -13.63 10.96 -26.84
N SER A 235 -13.12 9.84 -26.34
CA SER A 235 -13.06 8.58 -27.11
C SER A 235 -14.44 8.04 -27.48
N LYS A 236 -15.49 8.41 -26.74
CA LYS A 236 -16.88 8.06 -27.04
C LYS A 236 -17.35 8.64 -28.36
N LEU A 237 -16.79 9.77 -28.79
CA LEU A 237 -17.10 10.40 -30.07
C LEU A 237 -16.65 9.51 -31.23
N GLU A 238 -15.46 8.92 -31.11
CA GLU A 238 -14.92 7.97 -32.09
C GLU A 238 -15.75 6.70 -32.16
N ILE A 239 -16.21 6.21 -31.00
CA ILE A 239 -17.10 5.04 -30.92
C ILE A 239 -18.41 5.31 -31.67
N LEU A 240 -19.04 6.47 -31.42
CA LEU A 240 -20.28 6.85 -32.12
C LEU A 240 -20.08 6.91 -33.63
N ARG A 241 -19.00 7.54 -34.12
CA ARG A 241 -18.69 7.60 -35.55
C ARG A 241 -18.50 6.21 -36.16
N LYS A 242 -17.82 5.30 -35.46
CA LYS A 242 -17.67 3.90 -35.90
C LYS A 242 -18.99 3.13 -35.93
N MET A 243 -19.99 3.58 -35.17
CA MET A 243 -21.36 3.07 -35.23
C MET A 243 -22.22 3.82 -36.26
N CYS A 244 -21.61 4.63 -37.13
CA CYS A 244 -22.28 5.47 -38.12
C CYS A 244 -23.23 6.52 -37.50
N ILE A 245 -22.90 6.99 -36.29
CA ILE A 245 -23.63 8.06 -35.59
C ILE A 245 -22.71 9.29 -35.52
N GLU A 246 -23.01 10.34 -36.27
CA GLU A 246 -22.23 11.59 -36.18
C GLU A 246 -22.58 12.33 -34.88
N PRO A 247 -21.61 12.60 -33.98
CA PRO A 247 -21.88 13.31 -32.75
C PRO A 247 -22.20 14.79 -33.02
N GLY A 248 -23.38 15.24 -32.60
CA GLY A 248 -23.72 16.67 -32.64
C GLY A 248 -22.85 17.52 -31.69
N ASP A 249 -22.85 18.83 -31.91
CA ASP A 249 -22.01 19.79 -31.17
C ASP A 249 -22.19 19.71 -29.65
N TYR A 250 -23.43 19.55 -29.18
CA TYR A 250 -23.72 19.39 -27.76
C TYR A 250 -23.09 18.14 -27.15
N THR A 251 -23.07 17.02 -27.89
CA THR A 251 -22.42 15.78 -27.44
C THR A 251 -20.91 15.96 -27.39
N VAL A 252 -20.31 16.59 -28.40
CA VAL A 252 -18.88 16.92 -28.42
C VAL A 252 -18.51 17.81 -27.23
N GLN A 253 -19.30 18.86 -26.98
CA GLN A 253 -19.07 19.79 -25.87
C GLN A 253 -19.25 19.09 -24.51
N ALA A 254 -20.25 18.22 -24.36
CA ALA A 254 -20.47 17.45 -23.14
C ALA A 254 -19.29 16.53 -22.82
N MET A 255 -18.76 15.79 -23.80
CA MET A 255 -17.59 14.92 -23.58
C MET A 255 -16.35 15.72 -23.16
N LYS A 256 -16.09 16.85 -23.83
CA LYS A 256 -15.00 17.78 -23.44
C LYS A 256 -15.20 18.35 -22.03
N CYS A 257 -16.44 18.69 -21.66
CA CYS A 257 -16.77 19.20 -20.33
C CYS A 257 -16.50 18.16 -19.24
N LEU A 258 -16.91 16.91 -19.43
CA LEU A 258 -16.65 15.81 -18.50
C LEU A 258 -15.14 15.60 -18.29
N ASP A 259 -14.35 15.69 -19.35
CA ASP A 259 -12.89 15.59 -19.26
C ASP A 259 -12.27 16.77 -18.51
N LYS A 260 -12.73 17.99 -18.77
CA LYS A 260 -12.32 19.17 -18.01
C LYS A 260 -12.65 19.02 -16.52
N GLN A 261 -13.85 18.58 -16.18
CA GLN A 261 -14.26 18.33 -14.80
C GLN A 261 -13.41 17.25 -14.13
N ARG A 262 -13.10 16.14 -14.83
CA ARG A 262 -12.21 15.09 -14.32
C ARG A 262 -10.83 15.65 -13.99
N LEU A 263 -10.24 16.45 -14.88
CA LEU A 263 -8.94 17.09 -14.66
C LEU A 263 -8.98 18.07 -13.49
N LEU A 264 -10.03 18.88 -13.36
CA LEU A 264 -10.21 19.81 -12.24
C LEU A 264 -10.32 19.04 -10.90
N ARG A 265 -11.11 17.97 -10.85
CA ARG A 265 -11.21 17.10 -9.66
C ARG A 265 -9.87 16.45 -9.32
N ALA A 266 -9.09 16.03 -10.31
CA ALA A 266 -7.76 15.49 -10.09
C ALA A 266 -6.81 16.54 -9.51
N LYS A 267 -6.76 17.75 -10.10
CA LYS A 267 -5.98 18.88 -9.58
C LYS A 267 -6.38 19.22 -8.14
N TYR A 268 -7.69 19.36 -7.89
CA TYR A 268 -8.22 19.63 -6.54
C TYR A 268 -7.86 18.53 -5.53
N SER A 269 -7.89 17.27 -5.96
CA SER A 269 -7.50 16.13 -5.11
C SER A 269 -6.00 16.13 -4.79
N CYS A 270 -5.17 16.66 -5.68
CA CYS A 270 -3.73 16.78 -5.49
C CYS A 270 -3.32 17.92 -4.55
N LEU A 271 -4.21 18.89 -4.29
CA LEU A 271 -3.98 19.98 -3.33
C LEU A 271 -3.68 19.43 -1.93
N GLN A 272 -2.74 20.09 -1.25
CA GLN A 272 -2.26 19.68 0.06
C GLN A 272 -3.39 19.68 1.11
N LYS A 273 -4.19 20.74 1.16
CA LYS A 273 -5.39 20.83 2.01
C LYS A 273 -6.34 19.65 1.81
N THR A 274 -6.58 19.25 0.56
CA THR A 274 -7.45 18.11 0.24
C THR A 274 -6.81 16.77 0.64
N LYS A 275 -5.49 16.62 0.52
CA LYS A 275 -4.75 15.44 1.00
C LYS A 275 -4.86 15.30 2.51
N GLU A 276 -4.74 16.40 3.25
CA GLU A 276 -4.86 16.44 4.71
C GLU A 276 -6.25 16.05 5.19
N VAL A 277 -7.31 16.65 4.60
CA VAL A 277 -8.70 16.28 4.90
C VAL A 277 -8.95 14.79 4.61
N ARG A 278 -8.42 14.25 3.51
CA ARG A 278 -8.53 12.82 3.19
C ARG A 278 -7.79 11.94 4.21
N LYS A 279 -6.61 12.37 4.67
CA LYS A 279 -5.83 11.67 5.70
C LYS A 279 -6.61 11.64 7.01
N GLU A 280 -7.21 12.75 7.41
CA GLU A 280 -8.02 12.84 8.63
C GLU A 280 -9.28 11.94 8.54
N LYS A 281 -10.02 11.99 7.43
CA LYS A 281 -11.17 11.10 7.21
C LYS A 281 -10.79 9.62 7.25
N ARG A 282 -9.66 9.24 6.64
CA ARG A 282 -9.13 7.86 6.70
C ARG A 282 -8.78 7.45 8.12
N LEU A 283 -8.17 8.33 8.91
CA LEU A 283 -7.84 8.07 10.30
C LEU A 283 -9.11 7.86 11.15
N LYS A 284 -10.14 8.69 10.95
CA LYS A 284 -11.45 8.53 11.62
C LYS A 284 -12.10 7.18 11.27
N ARG A 285 -12.09 6.81 9.98
CA ARG A 285 -12.63 5.51 9.55
C ARG A 285 -11.85 4.34 10.14
N LYS A 286 -10.51 4.40 10.13
CA LYS A 286 -9.67 3.37 10.72
C LYS A 286 -9.94 3.18 12.22
N LYS A 287 -10.11 4.26 12.98
CA LYS A 287 -10.49 4.18 14.40
C LYS A 287 -11.81 3.44 14.60
N LYS A 288 -12.81 3.73 13.76
CA LYS A 288 -14.11 3.04 13.79
C LYS A 288 -13.98 1.55 13.43
N ASP A 289 -13.21 1.22 12.40
CA ASP A 289 -12.97 -0.17 11.99
C ASP A 289 -12.20 -0.94 13.08
N ASP A 290 -11.19 -0.33 13.70
CA ASP A 290 -10.42 -0.91 14.82
C ASP A 290 -11.30 -1.10 16.09
N GLU A 291 -12.31 -0.25 16.32
CA GLU A 291 -13.30 -0.43 17.40
C GLU A 291 -14.23 -1.62 17.11
N ILE A 292 -14.69 -1.77 15.87
CA ILE A 292 -15.51 -2.91 15.45
C ILE A 292 -14.72 -4.23 15.59
N LEU A 293 -13.47 -4.26 15.15
CA LEU A 293 -12.57 -5.41 15.27
C LEU A 293 -12.21 -5.79 16.72
N LYS A 294 -12.27 -4.84 17.66
CA LYS A 294 -12.09 -5.11 19.10
C LYS A 294 -13.34 -5.70 19.76
N ASN A 295 -14.51 -5.46 19.18
CA ASN A 295 -15.80 -5.94 19.68
C ASN A 295 -16.24 -7.26 19.01
N ALA A 296 -15.58 -7.64 17.91
CA ALA A 296 -15.75 -8.94 17.27
C ALA A 296 -14.67 -9.89 17.78
N ASP A 297 -14.96 -10.61 18.88
CA ASP A 297 -14.20 -11.82 19.20
C ASP A 297 -14.29 -12.77 18.00
N HIS A 298 -13.13 -13.15 17.47
CA HIS A 298 -12.95 -14.18 16.44
C HIS A 298 -13.78 -14.05 15.15
N LEU A 299 -13.32 -13.22 14.21
CA LEU A 299 -13.51 -13.52 12.78
C LEU A 299 -12.27 -13.08 12.00
N GLU A 300 -11.38 -14.04 11.82
CA GLU A 300 -10.23 -13.93 10.94
C GLU A 300 -10.71 -13.67 9.50
N TYR A 301 -10.21 -12.60 8.88
CA TYR A 301 -10.14 -12.51 7.42
C TYR A 301 -9.12 -13.55 6.94
N GLY A 302 -9.59 -14.79 6.79
CA GLY A 302 -8.87 -15.89 6.15
C GLY A 302 -8.90 -15.78 4.62
N ALA A 303 -7.87 -16.32 3.98
CA ALA A 303 -7.73 -16.30 2.53
C ALA A 303 -8.90 -17.05 1.84
N GLY A 304 -9.75 -16.34 1.09
CA GLY A 304 -10.88 -16.93 0.36
C GLY A 304 -12.27 -16.47 0.78
N MET A 305 -12.40 -15.48 1.67
CA MET A 305 -13.67 -14.81 1.91
C MET A 305 -13.91 -13.72 0.86
N PHE A 306 -14.25 -14.13 -0.36
CA PHE A 306 -15.14 -13.54 -1.38
C PHE A 306 -15.08 -14.36 -2.68
#